data_AF-A0A7C0WQC7-F1
#
_entry.id   AF-A0A7C0WQC7-F1
#
_cell.length_a   1.000
_cell.length_b   1.000
_cell.length_c   1.000
_cell.angle_alpha   90.00
_cell.angle_beta   90.00
_cell.angle_gamma   90.00
#
_symmetry.space_group_name_H-M   'P 1'
#
loop_
_entity.id
_entity.type
_entity.pdbx_description
1 polymer ?
#
loop_
_entity_poly.entity_id
_entity_poly.type
_entity_poly.pdbx_seq_one_letter_code
_entity_poly.pdbx_strand_id
1 'polypeptide(L)' 'MTTIRTTCNRCGDVELTTHDIGLELTPERSTGSYRFECPFCSSTQRRPANHRVVSILLATGVTYEVVPH' A
#
# COMPACT_ATOMS: atom_id res chain seq x y z
N MET A 1 -10.29 -11.59 -8.66
CA MET A 1 -9.07 -10.99 -8.07
C MET A 1 -9.20 -9.50 -8.15
N THR A 2 -9.01 -8.78 -7.04
CA THR A 2 -9.04 -7.31 -7.01
C THR A 2 -7.63 -6.79 -7.26
N THR A 3 -7.44 -5.97 -8.29
CA THR A 3 -6.18 -5.27 -8.55
C THR A 3 -6.24 -3.85 -8.01
N ILE A 4 -5.10 -3.36 -7.54
CA ILE A 4 -4.89 -2.02 -7.04
C ILE A 4 -3.86 -1.37 -7.95
N ARG A 5 -4.25 -0.27 -8.59
CA ARG A 5 -3.34 0.53 -9.41
C ARG A 5 -2.59 1.51 -8.54
N THR A 6 -1.27 1.49 -8.63
CA THR A 6 -0.40 2.42 -7.91
C THR A 6 0.75 2.87 -8.81
N THR A 7 1.54 3.86 -8.37
CA THR A 7 2.58 4.46 -9.21
C THR A 7 3.96 4.19 -8.62
N CYS A 8 4.76 3.44 -9.37
CA CYS A 8 6.19 3.27 -9.14
C CYS A 8 6.94 4.50 -9.65
N ASN A 9 7.85 5.04 -8.82
CA ASN A 9 8.61 6.24 -9.19
C ASN A 9 9.56 6.05 -10.38
N ARG A 10 9.79 4.81 -10.81
CA ARG A 10 10.76 4.44 -11.84
C ARG A 10 10.11 3.89 -13.11
N CYS A 11 8.98 3.18 -12.98
CA CYS A 11 8.29 2.54 -14.10
C CYS A 11 6.99 3.26 -14.50
N GLY A 12 6.42 4.08 -13.62
CA GLY A 12 5.08 4.67 -13.81
C GLY A 12 4.00 3.84 -13.13
N ASP A 13 2.80 3.84 -13.71
CA ASP A 13 1.66 3.13 -13.14
C ASP A 13 1.80 1.61 -13.29
N VAL A 14 1.53 0.90 -12.21
CA VAL A 14 1.62 -0.56 -12.10
C VAL A 14 0.36 -1.08 -11.42
N GLU A 15 -0.07 -2.26 -11.85
CA GLU A 15 -1.17 -2.98 -11.21
C GLU A 15 -0.62 -4.07 -10.31
N LEU A 16 -1.14 -4.12 -9.09
CA LEU A 16 -0.73 -5.03 -8.05
C LEU A 16 -1.96 -5.72 -7.46
N THR A 17 -1.77 -6.90 -6.87
CA THR A 17 -2.85 -7.53 -6.12
C THR A 17 -2.85 -7.05 -4.67
N THR A 18 -3.93 -7.34 -3.95
CA THR A 18 -4.04 -7.04 -2.52
C THR A 18 -2.97 -7.73 -1.66
N HIS A 19 -2.36 -8.82 -2.15
CA HIS A 19 -1.29 -9.54 -1.46
C HIS A 19 0.10 -8.91 -1.70
N ASP A 20 0.27 -8.16 -2.79
CA ASP A 20 1.54 -7.49 -3.12
C ASP A 20 1.72 -6.16 -2.36
N ILE A 21 0.66 -5.72 -1.67
CA ILE A 21 0.62 -4.47 -0.92
C ILE A 21 0.57 -4.80 0.57
N GLY A 22 1.48 -4.20 1.35
CA GLY A 22 1.44 -4.22 2.81
C GLY A 22 1.05 -2.85 3.34
N LEU A 23 0.03 -2.79 4.20
CA LEU A 23 -0.39 -1.54 4.85
C LEU A 23 0.25 -1.42 6.24
N GLU A 24 0.97 -0.34 6.48
CA GLU A 24 1.60 0.02 7.75
C GLU A 24 0.74 1.10 8.41
N LEU A 25 -0.03 0.74 9.45
CA LEU A 25 -0.89 1.66 10.20
C LEU A 25 -0.17 2.27 11.40
N THR A 26 -0.40 3.55 11.65
CA THR A 26 0.05 4.23 12.87
C THR A 26 -1.04 4.12 13.94
N PRO A 27 -0.75 3.68 15.17
CA PRO A 27 -1.79 3.46 16.19
C PRO A 27 -2.51 4.75 16.62
N GLU A 28 -1.83 5.90 16.58
CA GLU A 28 -2.35 7.18 17.09
C GLU A 28 -3.13 7.99 16.05
N ARG A 29 -3.03 7.63 14.77
CA ARG A 29 -3.68 8.35 13.68
C ARG A 29 -4.30 7.36 12.73
N SER A 30 -5.50 7.64 12.23
CA SER A 30 -6.14 6.89 11.14
C SER A 30 -5.43 7.11 9.78
N THR A 31 -4.12 7.21 9.79
CA THR A 31 -3.23 7.40 8.66
C THR A 31 -2.14 6.34 8.75
N GLY A 32 -1.49 6.08 7.62
CA GLY A 32 -0.41 5.11 7.58
C GLY A 32 0.45 5.32 6.36
N SER A 33 1.20 4.28 6.02
CA SER A 33 1.87 4.16 4.72
C SER A 33 1.55 2.79 4.15
N TYR A 34 1.51 2.66 2.84
CA TYR A 34 1.51 1.34 2.22
C TYR A 34 2.82 1.13 1.47
N ARG A 35 3.28 -0.11 1.49
CA ARG A 35 4.48 -0.54 0.79
C ARG A 35 4.14 -1.60 -0.22
N PHE A 36 4.89 -1.62 -1.31
CA PHE A 36 4.76 -2.64 -2.34
C PHE A 36 6.08 -2.83 -3.09
N GLU A 37 6.26 -4.01 -3.68
CA GLU A 37 7.37 -4.26 -4.60
C GLU A 37 6.92 -4.06 -6.05
N CYS A 38 7.66 -3.25 -6.81
CA CYS A 38 7.34 -3.06 -8.22
C CYS A 38 7.72 -4.30 -9.04
N PRO A 39 6.80 -4.97 -9.75
CA PRO A 39 7.11 -6.19 -10.50
C PRO A 39 8.02 -5.96 -11.71
N PHE A 40 8.19 -4.71 -12.14
CA PHE A 40 9.02 -4.35 -13.30
C PHE A 40 10.48 -4.05 -12.94
N CYS A 41 10.73 -3.48 -11.76
CA CYS A 41 12.08 -3.04 -11.35
C CYS A 41 12.51 -3.57 -9.98
N SER A 42 11.71 -4.46 -9.38
CA SER A 42 11.86 -5.05 -8.05
C SER A 42 12.21 -4.04 -6.95
N SER A 43 11.81 -2.78 -7.15
CA SER A 43 12.12 -1.70 -6.21
C SER A 43 10.97 -1.58 -5.22
N THR A 44 11.28 -1.65 -3.93
CA THR A 44 10.31 -1.39 -2.87
C THR A 44 9.90 0.08 -2.90
N GLN A 45 8.60 0.32 -3.04
CA GLN A 45 8.00 1.64 -2.97
C GLN A 45 7.24 1.77 -1.65
N ARG A 46 7.38 2.92 -0.99
CA ARG A 46 6.57 3.28 0.18
C ARG A 46 5.84 4.57 -0.11
N ARG A 47 4.54 4.59 0.15
CA ARG A 47 3.67 5.73 -0.15
C ARG A 47 2.81 6.08 1.06
N PRO A 48 2.63 7.37 1.38
CA PRO A 48 1.77 7.78 2.48
C PRO A 48 0.31 7.44 2.15
N ALA A 49 -0.38 6.87 3.13
CA ALA A 49 -1.79 6.54 3.08
C ALA A 49 -2.57 7.47 3.99
N ASN A 50 -3.40 8.34 3.40
CA ASN A 50 -4.37 9.09 4.19
C ASN A 50 -5.52 8.17 4.66
N HIS A 51 -6.36 8.66 5.56
CA HIS A 51 -7.50 7.89 6.08
C HIS A 51 -8.36 7.27 4.99
N ARG A 52 -8.64 8.00 3.90
CA ARG A 52 -9.48 7.49 2.81
C ARG A 52 -8.81 6.31 2.10
N VAL A 53 -7.51 6.42 1.80
CA VAL A 53 -6.72 5.35 1.18
C VAL A 53 -6.64 4.14 2.10
N VAL A 54 -6.39 4.36 3.40
CA VAL A 54 -6.39 3.29 4.42
C VAL A 54 -7.73 2.54 4.40
N SER A 55 -8.85 3.25 4.48
CA SER A 55 -10.18 2.62 4.48
C SER A 55 -10.44 1.82 3.21
N ILE A 56 -10.00 2.29 2.05
CA ILE A 56 -10.14 1.56 0.77
C ILE A 56 -9.29 0.28 0.80
N LEU A 57 -8.01 0.37 1.18
CA LEU A 57 -7.12 -0.79 1.23
C LEU A 57 -7.61 -1.85 2.22
N LEU A 58 -8.12 -1.43 3.38
CA LEU A 58 -8.75 -2.34 4.34
C LEU A 58 -10.01 -2.99 3.76
N ALA A 59 -10.88 -2.22 3.10
CA ALA A 59 -12.11 -2.74 2.49
C ALA A 59 -11.84 -3.71 1.33
N THR A 60 -10.72 -3.56 0.61
CA THR A 60 -10.32 -4.51 -0.45
C THR A 60 -9.67 -5.78 0.09
N GLY A 61 -9.36 -5.85 1.39
CA GLY A 61 -8.76 -7.02 2.03
C GLY A 61 -7.24 -7.05 2.01
N VAL A 62 -6.59 -5.89 1.92
CA VAL A 62 -5.12 -5.77 2.04
C VAL A 62 -4.68 -6.11 3.46
N THR A 63 -3.60 -6.90 3.59
CA THR A 63 -2.99 -7.21 4.88
C THR A 63 -2.36 -5.96 5.48
N TYR A 64 -2.62 -5.72 6.76
CA TYR A 64 -2.05 -4.58 7.48
C TYR A 64 -1.32 -5.02 8.74
N GLU A 65 -0.33 -4.23 9.11
CA GLU A 65 0.40 -4.33 10.36
C GLU A 65 0.37 -2.98 11.06
N VAL A 66 0.22 -3.01 12.39
CA VAL A 66 0.29 -1.80 13.22
C VAL A 66 1.73 -1.64 13.67
N VAL A 67 2.41 -0.62 13.14
CA VAL A 67 3.81 -0.34 13.47
C VAL A 67 3.88 0.66 14.63
N PRO A 68 4.49 0.30 15.78
CA PRO A 68 4.76 1.25 16.84
C PRO A 68 5.81 2.27 16.35
N HIS A 69 5.58 3.56 16.64
CA HIS A 69 6.53 4.64 16.32
C HIS A 69 7.80 4.53 17.18
#